data_AF-A0A9N9GAB5-F1
#
_entry.id   AF-A0A9N9GAB5-F1
#
_cell.length_a   1.000
_cell.length_b   1.000
_cell.length_c   1.000
_cell.angle_alpha   90.00
_cell.angle_beta   90.00
_cell.angle_gamma   90.00
#
_symmetry.space_group_name_H-M   'P 1'
#
loop_
_entity.id
_entity.type
_entity.pdbx_description
1 polymer ?
#
loop_
_entity_poly.entity_id
_entity_poly.type
_entity_poly.pdbx_seq_one_letter_code
_entity_poly.pdbx_strand_id
1 'polypeptide(L)'
;MADITLNCLIIPSGSLNILSRHRVELRITIPRNATVNAFQIAIQNELASPFQNIPLDLRQIYYPGSVDERRMQQQALISDYFNGNPPEDLFHIIAYPIPPPPNN
;
A
#
# COMPACT_ATOMS: atom_id res chain seq x y z
N MET A 1 9.75 -6.51 18.32
CA MET A 1 8.62 -6.85 17.41
C MET A 1 9.21 -7.23 16.06
N ALA A 2 8.62 -8.20 15.39
CA ALA A 2 9.13 -8.66 14.09
C ALA A 2 8.70 -7.73 12.95
N ASP A 3 9.45 -7.74 11.87
CA ASP A 3 9.05 -7.13 10.61
C ASP A 3 7.96 -7.96 9.93
N ILE A 4 7.29 -7.35 8.96
CA ILE A 4 6.31 -7.99 8.09
C ILE A 4 6.60 -7.62 6.65
N THR A 5 6.50 -8.62 5.77
CA THR A 5 6.63 -8.43 4.32
C THR A 5 5.24 -8.44 3.70
N LEU A 6 4.91 -7.39 2.97
CA LEU A 6 3.59 -7.19 2.37
C LEU A 6 3.69 -7.02 0.86
N ASN A 7 2.95 -7.83 0.13
CA ASN A 7 2.71 -7.65 -1.30
C ASN A 7 1.63 -6.59 -1.51
N CYS A 8 1.97 -5.56 -2.27
CA CYS A 8 1.13 -4.43 -2.59
C CYS A 8 0.86 -4.40 -4.09
N LEU A 9 -0.40 -4.23 -4.47
CA LEU A 9 -0.82 -3.96 -5.83
C LEU A 9 -1.17 -2.48 -5.98
N ILE A 10 -0.49 -1.77 -6.87
CA ILE A 10 -0.80 -0.38 -7.20
C ILE A 10 -1.77 -0.37 -8.37
N ILE A 11 -2.86 0.37 -8.24
CA ILE A 11 -3.78 0.54 -9.35
C ILE A 11 -3.20 1.57 -10.32
N PRO A 12 -2.90 1.20 -11.59
CA PRO A 12 -2.44 2.14 -12.59
C PRO A 12 -3.62 2.98 -13.07
N SER A 13 -4.02 3.95 -12.25
CA SER A 13 -5.08 4.92 -12.56
C SER A 13 -4.54 6.36 -12.42
N GLY A 14 -5.21 7.33 -13.06
CA GLY A 14 -4.84 8.75 -12.96
C GLY A 14 -3.36 9.01 -13.28
N SER A 15 -2.64 9.63 -12.34
CA SER A 15 -1.20 9.94 -12.46
C SER A 15 -0.28 8.72 -12.55
N LEU A 16 -0.79 7.52 -12.26
CA LEU A 16 -0.04 6.25 -12.34
C LEU A 16 -0.40 5.41 -13.58
N ASN A 17 -1.23 5.92 -14.49
CA ASN A 17 -1.65 5.22 -15.71
C ASN A 17 -0.49 4.73 -16.60
N ILE A 18 0.67 5.37 -16.49
CA ILE A 18 1.87 5.06 -17.31
C ILE A 18 2.80 4.04 -16.64
N LEU A 19 2.45 3.50 -15.47
CA LEU A 19 3.24 2.46 -14.82
C LEU A 19 3.23 1.17 -15.63
N SER A 20 4.39 0.54 -15.77
CA SER A 20 4.51 -0.80 -16.34
C SER A 20 4.05 -1.87 -15.33
N ARG A 21 3.73 -3.07 -15.82
CA ARG A 21 3.29 -4.20 -14.96
C ARG A 21 4.24 -4.51 -13.81
N HIS A 22 5.56 -4.39 -14.02
CA HIS A 22 6.54 -4.63 -12.96
C HIS A 22 6.59 -3.53 -11.89
N ARG A 23 6.01 -2.36 -12.15
CA ARG A 23 5.95 -1.26 -11.19
C ARG A 23 4.65 -1.21 -10.40
N VAL A 24 3.66 -2.02 -10.77
CA VAL A 24 2.39 -2.09 -10.04
C VAL A 24 2.38 -3.18 -8.97
N GLU A 25 3.30 -4.15 -9.03
CA GLU A 25 3.45 -5.19 -8.01
C GLU A 25 4.70 -4.87 -7.17
N LEU A 26 4.51 -4.56 -5.89
CA LEU A 26 5.59 -4.24 -4.96
C LEU A 26 5.60 -5.20 -3.78
N ARG A 27 6.79 -5.52 -3.29
CA ARG A 27 6.99 -6.31 -2.07
C ARG A 27 7.77 -5.45 -1.08
N ILE A 28 7.10 -5.03 -0.01
CA ILE A 28 7.65 -4.09 0.98
C ILE A 28 7.81 -4.80 2.32
N THR A 29 9.00 -4.72 2.90
CA THR A 29 9.26 -5.18 4.28
C THR A 29 9.29 -3.98 5.22
N ILE A 30 8.52 -4.03 6.30
CA ILE A 30 8.41 -2.93 7.26
C ILE A 30 8.23 -3.45 8.70
N PRO A 31 8.64 -2.70 9.74
CA PRO A 31 8.29 -3.03 11.11
C PRO A 31 6.77 -3.05 11.34
N ARG A 32 6.28 -4.03 12.11
CA ARG A 32 4.84 -4.14 12.45
C ARG A 32 4.28 -2.95 13.22
N ASN A 33 5.13 -2.26 14.00
CA ASN A 33 4.79 -1.05 14.73
C ASN A 33 5.02 0.23 13.90
N ALA A 34 5.35 0.11 12.61
CA ALA A 34 5.35 1.26 11.72
C ALA A 34 3.91 1.69 11.43
N THR A 35 3.77 2.98 11.12
CA THR A 35 2.48 3.54 10.71
C THR A 35 2.19 3.21 9.24
N VAL A 36 0.91 3.26 8.87
CA VAL A 36 0.48 3.15 7.47
C VAL A 36 1.13 4.23 6.61
N ASN A 37 1.37 5.43 7.14
CA ASN A 37 2.10 6.49 6.44
C ASN A 37 3.56 6.10 6.14
N ALA A 38 4.26 5.44 7.07
CA ALA A 38 5.60 4.95 6.81
C ALA A 38 5.61 3.89 5.69
N PHE A 39 4.58 3.05 5.61
CA PHE A 39 4.40 2.10 4.51
C PHE A 39 4.14 2.81 3.17
N GLN A 40 3.31 3.85 3.16
CA GLN A 40 3.10 4.68 1.96
C GLN A 40 4.41 5.30 1.47
N ILE A 41 5.23 5.84 2.37
CA ILE A 41 6.54 6.40 2.03
C ILE A 41 7.46 5.34 1.42
N ALA A 42 7.44 4.11 1.95
CA ALA A 42 8.21 3.00 1.37
C ALA A 42 7.76 2.68 -0.06
N ILE A 43 6.45 2.61 -0.33
CA ILE A 43 5.91 2.45 -1.70
C ILE A 43 6.38 3.59 -2.61
N GLN A 44 6.27 4.83 -2.13
CA GLN A 44 6.65 6.02 -2.89
C GLN A 44 8.14 6.04 -3.24
N ASN A 45 9.00 5.59 -2.34
CA ASN A 45 10.43 5.46 -2.59
C ASN A 45 10.73 4.41 -3.67
N GLU A 46 10.05 3.26 -3.65
CA GLU A 46 10.18 2.22 -4.68
C GLU A 46 9.68 2.68 -6.05
N LEU A 47 8.59 3.46 -6.08
CA LEU A 47 8.05 4.03 -7.32
C LEU A 47 9.01 5.04 -7.97
N ALA A 48 9.82 5.71 -7.15
CA ALA A 48 10.79 6.74 -7.52
C ALA A 48 10.18 7.90 -8.32
N SER A 49 11.03 8.82 -8.78
CA SER A 49 10.61 9.95 -9.61
C SER A 49 9.98 9.46 -10.94
N PRO A 50 8.89 10.07 -11.42
CA PRO A 50 8.17 11.25 -10.88
C PRO A 50 7.02 10.91 -9.91
N PHE A 51 6.85 9.64 -9.52
CA PHE A 51 5.65 9.14 -8.84
C PHE A 51 5.72 9.19 -7.30
N GLN A 52 6.92 9.42 -6.75
CA GLN A 52 7.20 9.45 -5.31
C GLN A 52 6.33 10.41 -4.47
N ASN A 53 5.72 11.43 -5.10
CA ASN A 53 4.89 12.41 -4.39
C ASN A 53 3.39 12.16 -4.54
N ILE A 54 2.98 11.07 -5.21
CA ILE A 54 1.56 10.79 -5.44
C ILE A 54 0.96 10.24 -4.15
N PRO A 55 -0.06 10.90 -3.57
CA PRO A 55 -0.75 10.40 -2.39
C PRO A 55 -1.54 9.12 -2.72
N LEU A 56 -1.58 8.18 -1.79
CA LEU A 56 -2.20 6.87 -2.00
C LEU A 56 -3.31 6.61 -0.96
N ASP A 57 -4.43 6.04 -1.41
CA ASP A 57 -5.43 5.42 -0.55
C ASP A 57 -5.08 3.93 -0.42
N LEU A 58 -4.53 3.57 0.74
CA LEU A 58 -4.12 2.20 1.04
C LEU A 58 -5.30 1.41 1.60
N ARG A 59 -5.57 0.25 1.01
CA ARG A 59 -6.64 -0.64 1.44
C ARG A 59 -6.10 -2.03 1.68
N GLN A 60 -6.39 -2.56 2.86
CA GLN A 60 -6.18 -3.97 3.15
C GLN A 60 -7.22 -4.78 2.38
N ILE A 61 -6.76 -5.77 1.63
CA ILE A 61 -7.63 -6.71 0.88
C ILE A 61 -7.51 -8.15 1.38
N TYR A 62 -6.43 -8.45 2.10
CA TYR A 62 -6.24 -9.74 2.74
C TYR A 62 -6.38 -9.61 4.25
N TYR A 63 -7.42 -10.24 4.77
CA TYR A 63 -7.52 -10.61 6.18
C TYR A 63 -8.26 -11.96 6.27
N PRO A 64 -7.77 -12.95 7.02
CA PRO A 64 -8.49 -14.19 7.21
C PRO A 64 -9.87 -13.90 7.83
N GLY A 65 -10.93 -14.11 7.05
CA GLY A 65 -12.32 -13.92 7.48
C GLY A 65 -12.97 -12.58 7.11
N SER A 66 -12.32 -11.71 6.32
CA SER A 66 -12.96 -10.51 5.76
C SER A 66 -12.97 -10.57 4.23
N VAL A 67 -14.14 -10.35 3.63
CA VAL A 67 -14.31 -10.27 2.16
C VAL A 67 -14.15 -8.83 1.67
N ASP A 68 -14.35 -7.85 2.54
CA ASP A 68 -14.37 -6.44 2.15
C ASP A 68 -12.99 -5.79 2.24
N GLU A 69 -12.72 -4.90 1.28
CA GLU A 69 -11.58 -3.99 1.33
C GLU A 69 -11.70 -3.06 2.54
N ARG A 70 -10.68 -3.04 3.40
CA ARG A 70 -10.63 -2.15 4.56
C ARG A 70 -9.67 -1.01 4.32
N ARG A 71 -10.19 0.21 4.28
CA ARG A 71 -9.37 1.43 4.20
C ARG A 71 -8.45 1.56 5.41
N MET A 72 -7.17 1.77 5.15
CA MET A 72 -6.13 1.89 6.16
C MET A 72 -5.93 3.35 6.59
N GLN A 73 -5.84 3.60 7.89
CA GLN A 73 -5.69 4.94 8.45
C GLN A 73 -4.21 5.29 8.57
N GLN A 74 -3.80 6.46 8.07
CA GLN A 74 -2.39 6.86 7.95
C GLN A 74 -1.60 6.78 9.28
N GLN A 75 -2.24 7.08 10.41
CA GLN A 75 -1.62 7.07 11.73
C GLN A 75 -1.73 5.71 12.46
N ALA A 76 -2.55 4.78 11.96
CA ALA A 76 -2.68 3.46 12.54
C ALA A 76 -1.44 2.62 12.27
N LEU A 77 -1.23 1.58 13.08
CA LEU A 77 -0.09 0.69 12.95
C LEU A 77 -0.40 -0.42 11.95
N ILE A 78 0.63 -0.94 11.28
CA ILE A 78 0.47 -2.10 10.38
C ILE A 78 -0.07 -3.32 11.16
N SER A 79 0.31 -3.48 12.43
CA SER A 79 -0.20 -4.52 13.32
C SER A 79 -1.72 -4.46 13.53
N ASP A 80 -2.36 -3.30 13.40
CA ASP A 80 -3.81 -3.15 13.59
C ASP A 80 -4.63 -3.77 12.45
N TYR A 81 -3.95 -4.04 11.32
CA TYR A 81 -4.50 -4.68 10.13
C TYR A 81 -4.00 -6.12 9.99
N PHE A 82 -2.75 -6.40 10.34
CA PHE A 82 -2.11 -7.70 10.13
C PHE A 82 -1.66 -8.35 11.45
N ASN A 83 -2.56 -9.11 12.08
CA ASN A 83 -2.30 -9.83 13.34
C ASN A 83 -1.31 -11.01 13.20
N GLY A 84 -1.16 -11.56 11.99
CA GLY A 84 -0.26 -12.68 11.67
C GLY A 84 0.63 -12.39 10.48
N ASN A 85 1.37 -13.39 10.02
CA ASN A 85 2.05 -13.33 8.72
C ASN A 85 1.05 -13.74 7.64
N PRO A 86 0.76 -12.87 6.67
CA PRO A 86 -0.08 -13.26 5.56
C PRO A 86 0.69 -14.18 4.58
N PRO A 87 -0.01 -15.00 3.77
CA PRO A 87 0.60 -15.88 2.77
C PRO A 87 1.39 -15.10 1.73
N GLU A 88 2.59 -15.57 1.37
CA GLU A 88 3.49 -14.81 0.48
C GLU A 88 3.04 -14.75 -0.98
N ASP A 89 2.07 -15.57 -1.39
CA ASP A 89 1.55 -15.69 -2.76
C ASP A 89 0.34 -14.80 -3.05
N LEU A 90 -0.16 -14.07 -2.05
CA LEU A 90 -1.33 -13.20 -2.17
C LEU A 90 -0.95 -11.72 -2.14
N PHE A 91 -1.79 -10.87 -2.72
CA PHE A 91 -1.73 -9.43 -2.46
C PHE A 91 -2.43 -9.12 -1.15
N HIS A 92 -1.80 -8.27 -0.35
CA HIS A 92 -2.29 -7.90 0.98
C HIS A 92 -2.93 -6.52 0.99
N ILE A 93 -2.39 -5.63 0.15
CA ILE A 93 -2.78 -4.23 0.09
C ILE A 93 -3.00 -3.85 -1.37
N ILE A 94 -4.04 -3.06 -1.62
CA ILE A 94 -4.19 -2.28 -2.84
C ILE A 94 -3.91 -0.81 -2.54
N ALA A 95 -3.11 -0.18 -3.39
CA ALA A 95 -2.82 1.25 -3.36
C ALA A 95 -3.51 1.96 -4.52
N TYR A 96 -4.50 2.79 -4.23
CA TYR A 96 -5.16 3.65 -5.22
C TYR A 96 -4.50 5.02 -5.23
N PRO A 97 -4.11 5.58 -6.38
CA PRO A 97 -3.68 6.97 -6.44
C PRO A 97 -4.86 7.89 -6.14
N ILE A 98 -4.66 8.82 -5.20
CA ILE A 98 -5.64 9.86 -4.90
C ILE A 98 -5.48 10.94 -5.97
N PRO A 99 -6.54 11.27 -6.74
CA PRO A 99 -6.46 12.33 -7.73
C PRO A 99 -6.15 13.67 -7.06
N PRO A 100 -5.38 14.56 -7.71
CA PRO A 100 -5.18 15.90 -7.19
C PRO A 100 -6.54 16.60 -7.04
N PRO A 101 -6.69 17.51 -6.07
CA PRO A 101 -7.91 18.31 -5.97
C PRO A 101 -8.16 19.04 -7.29
N PRO A 102 -9.42 19.17 -7.73
CA PRO A 102 -9.72 19.97 -8.92
C PRO A 102 -9.20 21.40 -8.71
N ASN A 103 -8.50 21.93 -9.72
CA ASN A 103 -8.06 23.32 -9.71
C ASN A 103 -9.32 24.21 -9.72
N ASN A 104 -9.52 25.00 -8.66
CA ASN A 104 -10.51 26.09 -8.61
C ASN A 104 -10.00 27.32 -9.36
#